data_AF-M1MEI6-F1
#
_entry.id   AF-M1MEI6-F1
#
_cell.length_a   1.000
_cell.length_b   1.000
_cell.length_c   1.000
_cell.angle_alpha   90.00
_cell.angle_beta   90.00
_cell.angle_gamma   90.00
#
_symmetry.space_group_name_H-M   'P 1'
#
loop_
_entity.id
_entity.type
_entity.pdbx_description
1 polymer ?
#
loop_
_entity_poly.entity_id
_entity_poly.type
_entity_poly.pdbx_seq_one_letter_code
_entity_poly.pdbx_strand_id
1 'polypeptide(L)'
;MIEKIIENKKYRDFYDYKSSECKISFAIVIIIVLMLSILKLDLFENFNNYKPGFQNITIYVASGLLAMIGIILAGVAFILGLLDDEFKNSIKNVVTGDPIKEIMLSFEFLTINLGFGSVIFFTEHFFLYSNIYINKYTFYIILLFNIYYFSFLVFYTISLIYNSIELYHIKDIYKEVSRNEKSIYDKANEIRIDYILSKILEDKKQEDFLKILFKMVDEMELEDKDKIKKYFEDYYGA
;
A
#
# COMPACT_ATOMS: atom_id res chain seq x y z
N MET A 1 -10.87 -14.82 2.41
CA MET A 1 -10.06 -14.16 1.37
C MET A 1 -11.00 -13.63 0.28
N ILE A 2 -11.59 -14.51 -0.53
CA ILE A 2 -12.55 -14.14 -1.60
C ILE A 2 -13.80 -13.43 -1.07
N GLU A 3 -14.39 -13.87 0.05
CA GLU A 3 -15.56 -13.22 0.66
C GLU A 3 -15.28 -11.76 1.05
N LYS A 4 -14.09 -11.46 1.60
CA LYS A 4 -13.70 -10.09 1.96
C LYS A 4 -13.57 -9.18 0.72
N ILE A 5 -13.10 -9.71 -0.41
CA ILE A 5 -13.01 -8.97 -1.67
C ILE A 5 -14.41 -8.64 -2.22
N ILE A 6 -15.34 -9.59 -2.11
CA ILE A 6 -16.73 -9.42 -2.54
C ILE A 6 -17.46 -8.41 -1.63
N GLU A 7 -17.31 -8.53 -0.31
CA GLU A 7 -17.89 -7.61 0.67
C GLU A 7 -17.40 -6.17 0.49
N ASN A 8 -16.10 -5.99 0.25
CA ASN A 8 -15.51 -4.67 0.01
C ASN A 8 -15.65 -4.21 -1.45
N LYS A 9 -16.35 -4.98 -2.30
CA LYS A 9 -16.61 -4.69 -3.72
C LYS A 9 -15.36 -4.39 -4.55
N LYS A 10 -14.21 -4.95 -4.18
CA LYS A 10 -12.91 -4.73 -4.84
C LYS A 10 -12.86 -5.26 -6.27
N TYR A 11 -13.79 -6.13 -6.66
CA TYR A 11 -13.98 -6.51 -8.07
C TYR A 11 -14.30 -5.33 -8.99
N ARG A 12 -14.73 -4.18 -8.43
CA ARG A 12 -14.93 -2.92 -9.17
C ARG A 12 -13.63 -2.33 -9.71
N ASP A 13 -12.50 -2.67 -9.12
CA ASP A 13 -11.19 -2.19 -9.55
C ASP A 13 -10.88 -2.61 -11.00
N PHE A 14 -11.50 -3.70 -11.51
CA PHE A 14 -11.38 -4.13 -12.91
C PHE A 14 -12.08 -3.22 -13.92
N TYR A 15 -12.94 -2.30 -13.49
CA TYR A 15 -13.69 -1.46 -14.41
C TYR A 15 -13.88 -0.04 -13.86
N ASP A 16 -13.03 0.36 -12.91
CA ASP A 16 -13.01 1.73 -12.45
C ASP A 16 -12.34 2.61 -13.50
N TYR A 17 -13.17 3.24 -14.34
CA TYR A 17 -12.74 4.17 -15.37
C TYR A 17 -12.09 5.45 -14.82
N LYS A 18 -12.03 5.65 -13.49
CA LYS A 18 -11.22 6.72 -12.89
C LYS A 18 -9.76 6.31 -12.74
N SER A 19 -9.51 5.02 -12.53
CA SER A 19 -8.19 4.46 -12.31
C SER A 19 -7.34 4.52 -13.60
N SER A 20 -6.04 4.80 -13.45
CA SER A 20 -5.13 4.91 -14.59
C SER A 20 -4.85 3.54 -15.23
N GLU A 21 -4.90 2.46 -14.45
CA GLU A 21 -4.59 1.10 -14.90
C GLU A 21 -5.66 0.58 -15.86
N CYS A 22 -6.95 0.82 -15.55
CA CYS A 22 -8.06 0.48 -16.43
C CYS A 22 -7.99 1.22 -17.76
N LYS A 23 -7.69 2.54 -17.72
CA LYS A 23 -7.57 3.37 -18.92
C LYS A 23 -6.45 2.90 -19.84
N ILE A 24 -5.26 2.66 -19.28
CA ILE A 24 -4.09 2.23 -20.04
C ILE A 24 -4.34 0.83 -20.63
N SER A 25 -4.90 -0.09 -19.85
CA SER A 25 -5.21 -1.45 -20.32
C SER A 25 -6.23 -1.44 -21.46
N PHE A 26 -7.28 -0.60 -21.35
CA PHE A 26 -8.25 -0.44 -22.42
C PHE A 26 -7.64 0.21 -23.68
N ALA A 27 -6.77 1.20 -23.50
CA ALA A 27 -6.03 1.83 -24.61
C ALA A 27 -5.15 0.81 -25.36
N ILE A 28 -4.48 -0.10 -24.64
CA ILE A 28 -3.68 -1.17 -25.24
C ILE A 28 -4.55 -2.10 -26.08
N VAL A 29 -5.72 -2.49 -25.59
CA VAL A 29 -6.67 -3.31 -26.35
C VAL A 29 -7.08 -2.60 -27.64
N ILE A 30 -7.42 -1.31 -27.57
CA ILE A 30 -7.78 -0.51 -28.76
C ILE A 30 -6.61 -0.48 -29.75
N ILE A 31 -5.38 -0.23 -29.28
CA ILE A 31 -4.19 -0.19 -30.13
C ILE A 31 -3.98 -1.52 -30.84
N ILE A 32 -4.13 -2.64 -30.13
CA ILE A 32 -3.99 -3.97 -30.73
C ILE A 32 -5.10 -4.25 -31.76
N VAL A 33 -6.36 -3.91 -31.46
CA VAL A 33 -7.47 -4.04 -32.42
C VAL A 33 -7.21 -3.22 -33.70
N LEU A 34 -6.75 -1.98 -33.54
CA LEU A 34 -6.39 -1.12 -34.67
C LEU A 34 -5.24 -1.71 -35.47
N MET A 35 -4.20 -2.22 -34.79
CA MET A 35 -3.06 -2.85 -35.44
C MET A 35 -3.46 -4.09 -36.25
N LEU A 36 -4.30 -4.97 -35.69
CA LEU A 36 -4.82 -6.14 -36.39
C LEU A 36 -5.65 -5.75 -37.62
N SER A 37 -6.43 -4.69 -37.51
CA SER A 37 -7.29 -4.19 -38.59
C SER A 37 -6.49 -3.53 -39.73
N ILE A 38 -5.51 -2.69 -39.39
CA ILE A 38 -4.68 -1.95 -40.37
C ILE A 38 -3.73 -2.91 -41.11
N LEU A 39 -3.09 -3.83 -40.37
CA LEU A 39 -2.14 -4.77 -40.95
C LEU A 39 -2.81 -5.97 -41.64
N LYS A 40 -4.15 -6.07 -41.57
CA LYS A 40 -4.95 -7.20 -42.10
C LYS A 40 -4.39 -8.56 -41.67
N LEU A 41 -3.97 -8.64 -40.40
CA LEU A 41 -3.48 -9.88 -39.81
C LEU A 41 -4.66 -10.79 -39.49
N ASP A 42 -5.02 -11.68 -40.42
CA ASP A 42 -6.03 -12.72 -40.14
C ASP A 42 -5.40 -13.86 -39.32
N LEU A 43 -5.34 -13.60 -38.00
CA LEU A 43 -4.83 -14.53 -37.00
C LEU A 43 -5.63 -15.83 -36.93
N PHE A 44 -6.93 -15.78 -37.25
CA PHE A 44 -7.79 -16.96 -37.18
C PHE A 44 -7.60 -17.86 -38.41
N GLU A 45 -7.61 -17.29 -39.61
CA GLU A 45 -7.42 -18.08 -40.84
C GLU A 45 -6.00 -18.66 -40.93
N ASN A 46 -5.00 -17.94 -40.41
CA ASN A 46 -3.61 -18.39 -40.35
C ASN A 46 -3.24 -18.97 -38.97
N PHE A 47 -4.20 -19.44 -38.18
CA PHE A 47 -3.97 -19.88 -36.80
C PHE A 47 -2.82 -20.88 -36.67
N ASN A 48 -2.71 -21.85 -37.60
CA ASN A 48 -1.65 -22.85 -37.57
C ASN A 48 -0.23 -22.24 -37.68
N ASN A 49 -0.08 -21.12 -38.38
CA ASN A 49 1.21 -20.41 -38.49
C ASN A 49 1.56 -19.67 -37.18
N TYR A 50 0.55 -19.15 -36.49
CA TYR A 50 0.71 -18.41 -35.23
C TYR A 50 0.65 -19.27 -33.97
N LYS A 51 0.17 -20.52 -34.09
CA LYS A 51 -0.01 -21.48 -33.00
C LYS A 51 1.23 -21.64 -32.11
N PRO A 52 2.45 -21.82 -32.65
CA PRO A 52 3.66 -21.87 -31.81
C PRO A 52 3.91 -20.56 -31.05
N GLY A 53 3.58 -19.42 -31.66
CA GLY A 53 3.67 -18.11 -31.02
C GLY A 53 2.71 -18.01 -29.83
N PHE A 54 1.45 -18.41 -29.99
CA PHE A 54 0.47 -18.43 -28.90
C PHE A 54 0.87 -19.39 -27.77
N GLN A 55 1.42 -20.56 -28.11
CA GLN A 55 1.92 -21.51 -27.11
C GLN A 55 3.03 -20.90 -26.26
N ASN A 56 3.97 -20.19 -26.88
CA ASN A 56 5.05 -19.50 -26.18
C ASN A 56 4.53 -18.32 -25.33
N ILE A 57 3.64 -17.49 -25.89
CA ILE A 57 3.07 -16.35 -25.17
C ILE A 57 2.33 -16.81 -23.92
N THR A 58 1.46 -17.82 -24.04
CA THR A 58 0.67 -18.33 -22.91
C THR A 58 1.54 -18.85 -21.77
N ILE A 59 2.58 -19.66 -22.07
CA ILE A 59 3.46 -20.20 -21.02
C ILE A 59 4.35 -19.13 -20.38
N TYR A 60 4.86 -18.16 -21.17
CA TYR A 60 5.68 -17.07 -20.64
C TYR A 60 4.86 -16.10 -19.81
N VAL A 61 3.62 -15.80 -20.22
CA VAL A 61 2.71 -15.00 -19.41
C VAL A 61 2.39 -15.71 -18.10
N ALA A 62 2.03 -17.00 -18.13
CA ALA A 62 1.75 -17.78 -16.92
C ALA A 62 2.95 -17.76 -15.94
N SER A 63 4.16 -17.95 -16.46
CA SER A 63 5.41 -17.92 -15.69
C SER A 63 5.70 -16.53 -15.13
N GLY A 64 5.48 -15.48 -15.92
CA GLY A 64 5.66 -14.08 -15.49
C GLY A 64 4.68 -13.68 -14.39
N LEU A 65 3.42 -14.11 -14.47
CA LEU A 65 2.41 -13.88 -13.43
C LEU A 65 2.80 -14.57 -12.11
N LEU A 66 3.32 -15.81 -12.17
CA LEU A 66 3.86 -16.49 -10.98
C LEU A 66 5.06 -15.75 -10.38
N ALA A 67 5.97 -15.25 -11.21
CA ALA A 67 7.10 -14.45 -10.74
C ALA A 67 6.64 -13.15 -10.06
N MET A 68 5.61 -12.48 -10.59
CA MET A 68 5.02 -11.28 -9.99
C MET A 68 4.44 -11.53 -8.59
N ILE A 69 3.93 -12.73 -8.30
CA ILE A 69 3.47 -13.09 -6.94
C ILE A 69 4.63 -12.96 -5.93
N GLY A 70 5.84 -13.38 -6.31
CA GLY A 70 7.04 -13.22 -5.47
C GLY A 70 7.39 -11.77 -5.20
N ILE A 71 7.28 -10.90 -6.22
CA ILE A 71 7.51 -9.45 -6.07
C ILE A 71 6.48 -8.83 -5.13
N ILE A 72 5.21 -9.22 -5.24
CA ILE A 72 4.15 -8.72 -4.37
C ILE A 72 4.36 -9.17 -2.93
N LEU A 73 4.81 -10.39 -2.69
CA LEU A 73 5.13 -10.84 -1.33
C LEU A 73 6.17 -9.93 -0.67
N ALA A 74 7.21 -9.53 -1.43
CA ALA A 74 8.19 -8.56 -0.96
C ALA A 74 7.57 -7.16 -0.74
N GLY A 75 6.68 -6.72 -1.63
CA GLY A 75 5.94 -5.46 -1.51
C GLY A 75 5.05 -5.41 -0.25
N VAL A 76 4.35 -6.51 0.06
CA VAL A 76 3.53 -6.63 1.28
C VAL A 76 4.41 -6.55 2.52
N ALA A 77 5.54 -7.28 2.54
CA ALA A 77 6.48 -7.22 3.66
C ALA A 77 7.04 -5.81 3.87
N PHE A 78 7.35 -5.10 2.77
CA PHE A 78 7.80 -3.72 2.80
C PHE A 78 6.74 -2.79 3.42
N ILE A 79 5.48 -2.86 2.97
CA ILE A 79 4.40 -2.06 3.56
C ILE A 79 4.18 -2.39 5.03
N LEU A 80 4.19 -3.67 5.42
CA LEU A 80 4.06 -4.04 6.83
C LEU A 80 5.19 -3.46 7.68
N GLY A 81 6.42 -3.40 7.15
CA GLY A 81 7.54 -2.72 7.80
C GLY A 81 7.38 -1.19 7.87
N LEU A 82 6.62 -0.59 6.96
CA LEU A 82 6.31 0.84 7.00
C LEU A 82 5.20 1.19 7.98
N LEU A 83 4.27 0.28 8.25
CA LEU A 83 3.14 0.56 9.13
C LEU A 83 3.48 0.20 10.59
N ASP A 84 4.38 0.98 11.21
CA ASP A 84 4.62 0.92 12.66
C ASP A 84 3.43 1.49 13.43
N ASP A 85 3.27 1.08 14.69
CA ASP A 85 2.06 1.39 15.46
C ASP A 85 1.87 2.89 15.70
N GLU A 86 2.96 3.65 15.79
CA GLU A 86 2.92 5.13 15.79
C GLU A 86 2.26 5.66 14.51
N PHE A 87 2.74 5.25 13.33
CA PHE A 87 2.18 5.70 12.06
C PHE A 87 0.73 5.23 11.86
N LYS A 88 0.39 4.01 12.28
CA LYS A 88 -1.00 3.50 12.24
C LYS A 88 -1.93 4.35 13.09
N ASN A 89 -1.50 4.72 14.29
CA ASN A 89 -2.30 5.53 15.21
C ASN A 89 -2.46 6.96 14.70
N SER A 90 -1.42 7.55 14.11
CA SER A 90 -1.50 8.88 13.48
C SER A 90 -2.51 8.92 12.34
N ILE A 91 -2.59 7.87 11.50
CA ILE A 91 -3.57 7.81 10.39
C ILE A 91 -5.01 7.69 10.93
N LYS A 92 -5.24 6.82 11.92
CA LYS A 92 -6.58 6.58 12.49
C LYS A 92 -7.21 7.83 13.11
N ASN A 93 -6.39 8.76 13.59
CA ASN A 93 -6.86 10.00 14.20
C ASN A 93 -7.35 11.04 13.17
N VAL A 94 -7.00 10.87 11.89
CA VAL A 94 -7.27 11.86 10.83
C VAL A 94 -8.31 11.37 9.82
N VAL A 95 -8.31 10.07 9.51
CA VAL A 95 -9.16 9.51 8.44
C VAL A 95 -10.24 8.61 9.01
N THR A 96 -11.50 8.84 8.61
CA THR A 96 -12.60 7.93 8.89
C THR A 96 -12.50 6.68 8.01
N GLY A 97 -12.27 5.52 8.63
CA GLY A 97 -12.09 4.24 7.94
C GLY A 97 -10.80 3.52 8.35
N ASP A 98 -10.44 2.47 7.62
CA ASP A 98 -9.17 1.75 7.81
C ASP A 98 -8.38 1.73 6.48
N PRO A 99 -7.66 2.82 6.16
CA PRO A 99 -6.92 2.95 4.90
C PRO A 99 -5.81 1.89 4.77
N ILE A 100 -5.25 1.46 5.89
CA ILE A 100 -4.25 0.40 5.95
C ILE A 100 -4.86 -0.92 5.49
N LYS A 101 -6.04 -1.26 6.02
CA LYS A 101 -6.77 -2.44 5.57
C LYS A 101 -7.09 -2.35 4.08
N GLU A 102 -7.42 -1.16 3.55
CA GLU A 102 -7.67 -0.99 2.12
C GLU A 102 -6.43 -1.27 1.27
N ILE A 103 -5.26 -0.77 1.66
CA ILE A 103 -3.98 -1.07 0.98
C ILE A 103 -3.71 -2.57 0.99
N MET A 104 -3.87 -3.22 2.15
CA MET A 104 -3.69 -4.67 2.28
C MET A 104 -4.67 -5.46 1.40
N LEU A 105 -5.92 -5.03 1.31
CA LEU A 105 -6.93 -5.63 0.43
C LEU A 105 -6.55 -5.50 -1.05
N SER A 106 -5.93 -4.39 -1.47
CA SER A 106 -5.47 -4.23 -2.85
C SER A 106 -4.32 -5.19 -3.19
N PHE A 107 -3.38 -5.42 -2.27
CA PHE A 107 -2.36 -6.46 -2.44
C PHE A 107 -2.98 -7.87 -2.50
N GLU A 108 -3.90 -8.19 -1.59
CA GLU A 108 -4.62 -9.47 -1.55
C GLU A 108 -5.38 -9.74 -2.85
N PHE A 109 -6.07 -8.71 -3.36
CA PHE A 109 -6.78 -8.75 -4.63
C PHE A 109 -5.83 -9.04 -5.80
N LEU A 110 -4.71 -8.32 -5.91
CA LEU A 110 -3.73 -8.56 -6.97
C LEU A 110 -3.16 -9.98 -6.90
N THR A 111 -2.73 -10.45 -5.72
CA THR A 111 -2.17 -11.80 -5.54
C THR A 111 -3.13 -12.89 -6.00
N ILE A 112 -4.41 -12.79 -5.63
CA ILE A 112 -5.44 -13.75 -6.07
C ILE A 112 -5.58 -13.74 -7.59
N ASN A 113 -5.67 -12.57 -8.20
CA ASN A 113 -5.88 -12.46 -9.65
C ASN A 113 -4.65 -12.89 -10.45
N LEU A 114 -3.44 -12.68 -9.94
CA LEU A 114 -2.24 -13.29 -10.54
C LEU A 114 -2.30 -14.81 -10.49
N GLY A 115 -2.69 -15.39 -9.35
CA GLY A 115 -2.85 -16.84 -9.22
C GLY A 115 -3.90 -17.40 -10.20
N PHE A 116 -5.08 -16.78 -10.26
CA PHE A 116 -6.11 -17.14 -11.25
C PHE A 116 -5.62 -16.95 -12.68
N GLY A 117 -4.92 -15.86 -12.97
CA GLY A 117 -4.35 -15.59 -14.29
C GLY A 117 -3.36 -16.66 -14.71
N SER A 118 -2.44 -17.05 -13.84
CA SER A 118 -1.52 -18.15 -14.11
C SER A 118 -2.27 -19.43 -14.47
N VAL A 119 -3.31 -19.81 -13.71
CA VAL A 119 -4.13 -20.99 -14.01
C VAL A 119 -4.84 -20.88 -15.36
N ILE A 120 -5.41 -19.72 -15.69
CA ILE A 120 -6.07 -19.47 -16.98
C ILE A 120 -5.07 -19.66 -18.13
N PHE A 121 -3.93 -18.98 -18.09
CA PHE A 121 -2.92 -19.06 -19.15
C PHE A 121 -2.28 -20.45 -19.28
N PHE A 122 -2.10 -21.19 -18.16
CA PHE A 122 -1.69 -22.60 -18.24
C PHE A 122 -2.76 -23.47 -18.92
N THR A 123 -4.03 -23.26 -18.59
CA THR A 123 -5.13 -24.03 -19.18
C THR A 123 -5.24 -23.76 -20.68
N GLU A 124 -5.12 -22.49 -21.08
CA GLU A 124 -5.07 -22.11 -22.50
C GLU A 124 -3.88 -22.73 -23.22
N HIS A 125 -2.71 -22.76 -22.60
CA HIS A 125 -1.52 -23.41 -23.15
C HIS A 125 -1.79 -24.89 -23.47
N PHE A 126 -2.44 -25.64 -22.57
CA PHE A 126 -2.85 -27.03 -22.84
C PHE A 126 -3.88 -27.12 -23.97
N PHE A 127 -4.87 -26.22 -24.01
CA PHE A 127 -5.85 -26.20 -25.10
C PHE A 127 -5.20 -25.92 -26.46
N LEU A 128 -4.13 -25.13 -26.52
CA LEU A 128 -3.39 -24.93 -27.76
C LEU A 128 -2.71 -26.21 -28.27
N TYR A 129 -2.46 -27.23 -27.44
CA TYR A 129 -2.00 -28.54 -27.94
C TYR A 129 -3.13 -29.43 -28.45
N SER A 130 -4.37 -29.15 -28.04
CA SER A 130 -5.55 -29.90 -28.48
C SER A 130 -6.06 -29.43 -29.85
N ASN A 131 -6.82 -30.28 -30.54
CA ASN A 131 -7.48 -29.97 -31.81
C ASN A 131 -8.92 -29.48 -31.59
N ILE A 132 -9.14 -28.59 -30.63
CA ILE A 132 -10.47 -28.02 -30.35
C ILE A 132 -10.84 -27.03 -31.45
N TYR A 133 -12.04 -27.17 -31.99
CA TYR A 133 -12.62 -26.22 -32.92
C TYR A 133 -13.30 -25.08 -32.16
N ILE A 134 -12.85 -23.85 -32.40
CA ILE A 134 -13.40 -22.62 -31.82
C ILE A 134 -13.87 -21.71 -32.96
N ASN A 135 -15.01 -21.04 -32.79
CA ASN A 135 -15.51 -20.05 -33.75
C ASN A 135 -14.60 -18.81 -33.79
N LYS A 136 -14.42 -18.19 -34.97
CA LYS A 136 -13.69 -16.93 -35.20
C LYS A 136 -14.04 -15.85 -34.17
N TYR A 137 -15.33 -15.62 -33.91
CA TYR A 137 -15.74 -14.59 -32.95
C TYR A 137 -15.30 -14.92 -31.52
N THR A 138 -15.46 -16.18 -31.10
CA THR A 138 -15.03 -16.64 -29.77
C THR A 138 -13.52 -16.52 -29.59
N PHE A 139 -12.74 -16.83 -30.63
CA PHE A 139 -11.29 -16.67 -30.62
C PHE A 139 -10.87 -15.21 -30.34
N TYR A 140 -11.45 -14.25 -31.06
CA TYR A 140 -11.11 -12.84 -30.85
C TYR A 140 -11.58 -12.31 -29.49
N ILE A 141 -12.73 -12.76 -28.99
CA ILE A 141 -13.20 -12.38 -27.64
C ILE A 141 -12.20 -12.86 -26.57
N ILE A 142 -11.77 -14.12 -26.64
CA ILE A 142 -10.77 -14.68 -25.71
C ILE A 142 -9.45 -13.91 -25.83
N LEU A 143 -8.97 -13.66 -27.05
CA LEU A 143 -7.74 -12.93 -27.29
C LEU A 143 -7.77 -11.52 -26.67
N LEU A 144 -8.84 -10.75 -26.91
CA LEU A 144 -8.99 -9.40 -26.38
C LEU A 144 -9.13 -9.39 -24.86
N PHE A 145 -9.86 -10.37 -24.31
CA PHE A 145 -9.98 -10.54 -22.87
C PHE A 145 -8.61 -10.81 -22.23
N ASN A 146 -7.81 -11.70 -22.79
CA ASN A 146 -6.48 -12.01 -22.28
C ASN A 146 -5.52 -10.83 -22.33
N ILE A 147 -5.54 -10.07 -23.42
CA ILE A 147 -4.75 -8.85 -23.57
C ILE A 147 -5.13 -7.84 -22.49
N TYR A 148 -6.43 -7.60 -22.31
CA TYR A 148 -6.93 -6.67 -21.30
C TYR A 148 -6.52 -7.12 -19.91
N TYR A 149 -6.80 -8.38 -19.58
CA TYR A 149 -6.58 -8.94 -18.25
C TYR A 149 -5.09 -8.93 -17.88
N PHE A 150 -4.22 -9.38 -18.79
CA PHE A 150 -2.77 -9.33 -18.57
C PHE A 150 -2.26 -7.89 -18.38
N SER A 151 -2.68 -6.97 -19.26
CA SER A 151 -2.27 -5.55 -19.16
C SER A 151 -2.72 -4.95 -17.82
N PHE A 152 -3.97 -5.21 -17.42
CA PHE A 152 -4.51 -4.75 -16.15
C PHE A 152 -3.66 -5.21 -14.97
N LEU A 153 -3.31 -6.50 -14.91
CA LEU A 153 -2.49 -7.04 -13.82
C LEU A 153 -1.11 -6.36 -13.74
N VAL A 154 -0.49 -6.12 -14.90
CA VAL A 154 0.80 -5.43 -14.96
C VAL A 154 0.69 -3.99 -14.44
N PHE A 155 -0.25 -3.20 -14.96
CA PHE A 155 -0.38 -1.80 -14.54
C PHE A 155 -0.87 -1.65 -13.10
N TYR A 156 -1.73 -2.56 -12.62
CA TYR A 156 -2.16 -2.61 -11.22
C TYR A 156 -0.97 -2.91 -10.29
N THR A 157 -0.06 -3.80 -10.70
CA THR A 157 1.19 -4.05 -9.97
C THR A 157 2.06 -2.79 -9.91
N ILE A 158 2.25 -2.11 -11.05
CA ILE A 158 3.06 -0.88 -11.12
C ILE A 158 2.47 0.21 -10.21
N SER A 159 1.16 0.41 -10.26
CA SER A 159 0.46 1.40 -9.43
C SER A 159 0.61 1.10 -7.93
N LEU A 160 0.47 -0.17 -7.52
CA LEU A 160 0.69 -0.57 -6.14
C LEU A 160 2.12 -0.31 -5.66
N ILE A 161 3.12 -0.58 -6.49
CA ILE A 161 4.53 -0.29 -6.17
C ILE A 161 4.72 1.22 -6.03
N TYR A 162 4.19 2.02 -6.96
CA TYR A 162 4.27 3.48 -6.90
C TYR A 162 3.65 4.04 -5.62
N ASN A 163 2.42 3.63 -5.28
CA ASN A 163 1.73 4.06 -4.06
C ASN A 163 2.49 3.64 -2.80
N SER A 164 3.17 2.49 -2.83
CA SER A 164 3.99 2.02 -1.70
C SER A 164 5.23 2.90 -1.49
N ILE A 165 5.85 3.35 -2.57
CA ILE A 165 6.99 4.28 -2.53
C ILE A 165 6.53 5.67 -2.08
N GLU A 166 5.39 6.15 -2.57
CA GLU A 166 4.83 7.43 -2.14
C GLU A 166 4.49 7.42 -0.63
N LEU A 167 3.90 6.33 -0.15
CA LEU A 167 3.63 6.16 1.28
C LEU A 167 4.91 6.17 2.13
N TYR A 168 5.99 5.58 1.62
CA TYR A 168 7.31 5.65 2.25
C TYR A 168 7.76 7.11 2.41
N HIS A 169 7.70 7.90 1.33
CA HIS A 169 8.08 9.31 1.37
C HIS A 169 7.23 10.12 2.34
N ILE A 170 5.92 9.89 2.38
CA ILE A 170 5.02 10.55 3.33
C ILE A 170 5.42 10.21 4.77
N LYS A 171 5.70 8.93 5.06
CA LYS A 171 6.15 8.50 6.39
C LYS A 171 7.45 9.18 6.80
N ASP A 172 8.39 9.32 5.87
CA ASP A 172 9.69 9.93 6.13
C ASP A 172 9.54 11.44 6.47
N ILE A 173 8.75 12.17 5.67
CA ILE A 173 8.40 13.57 5.94
C ILE A 173 7.72 13.71 7.31
N TYR A 174 6.77 12.83 7.62
CA TYR A 174 6.09 12.85 8.92
C TYR A 174 7.08 12.65 10.09
N LYS A 175 8.04 11.73 9.95
CA LYS A 175 9.09 11.53 10.96
C LYS A 175 9.97 12.75 11.13
N GLU A 176 10.28 13.47 10.05
CA GLU A 176 11.05 14.71 10.12
C GLU A 176 10.26 15.83 10.81
N VAL A 177 8.99 16.02 10.46
CA VAL A 177 8.10 17.00 11.09
C VAL A 177 7.93 16.70 12.59
N SER A 178 7.64 15.45 12.95
CA SER A 178 7.48 15.04 14.35
C SER A 178 8.77 15.21 15.17
N ARG A 179 9.96 15.02 14.56
CA ARG A 179 11.24 15.32 15.22
C ARG A 179 11.46 16.82 15.41
N ASN A 180 11.02 17.63 14.46
CA ASN A 180 11.13 19.09 14.52
C ASN A 180 10.09 19.73 15.47
N GLU A 181 9.02 19.02 15.81
CA GLU A 181 7.98 19.45 16.78
C GLU A 181 8.43 19.44 18.25
N LYS A 182 9.56 18.82 18.63
CA LYS A 182 10.30 19.35 19.80
C LYS A 182 11.03 20.60 19.34
N SER A 183 10.29 21.70 19.25
CA SER A 183 10.80 22.92 18.65
C SER A 183 12.03 23.40 19.43
N ILE A 184 12.93 24.12 18.76
CA ILE A 184 14.05 24.79 19.45
C ILE A 184 13.52 25.64 20.61
N TYR A 185 12.29 26.16 20.52
CA TYR A 185 11.66 26.91 21.59
C TYR A 185 11.31 26.04 22.80
N ASP A 186 10.91 24.78 22.62
CA ASP A 186 10.62 23.86 23.73
C ASP A 186 11.91 23.47 24.44
N LYS A 187 12.96 23.13 23.67
CA LYS A 187 14.30 22.87 24.25
C LYS A 187 14.88 24.10 24.94
N ALA A 188 14.73 25.28 24.34
CA ALA A 188 15.19 26.53 24.93
C ALA A 188 14.40 26.91 26.19
N ASN A 189 13.10 26.63 26.22
CA ASN A 189 12.25 26.83 27.39
C ASN A 189 12.61 25.83 28.50
N GLU A 190 12.83 24.55 28.19
CA GLU A 190 13.33 23.55 29.14
C GLU A 190 14.67 24.01 29.74
N ILE A 191 15.65 24.40 28.91
CA ILE A 191 16.95 24.91 29.38
C ILE A 191 16.79 26.17 30.26
N ARG A 192 15.91 27.10 29.87
CA ARG A 192 15.67 28.33 30.63
C ARG A 192 15.00 28.03 31.98
N ILE A 193 14.04 27.12 31.99
CA ILE A 193 13.36 26.66 33.22
C ILE A 193 14.37 25.98 34.13
N ASP A 194 15.17 25.03 33.62
CA ASP A 194 16.19 24.33 34.40
C ASP A 194 17.26 25.28 34.96
N TYR A 195 17.69 26.29 34.18
CA TYR A 195 18.60 27.31 34.68
C TYR A 195 18.00 28.14 35.82
N ILE A 196 16.75 28.62 35.67
CA ILE A 196 16.05 29.37 36.72
C ILE A 196 15.89 28.50 37.97
N LEU A 197 15.50 27.24 37.79
CA LEU A 197 15.33 26.28 38.88
C LEU A 197 16.65 25.98 39.60
N SER A 198 17.76 25.79 38.88
CA SER A 198 19.08 25.60 39.48
C SER A 198 19.50 26.76 40.37
N LYS A 199 19.14 28.00 39.99
CA LYS A 199 19.43 29.20 40.78
C LYS A 199 18.54 29.35 42.00
N ILE A 200 17.28 28.93 41.91
CA ILE A 200 16.35 28.93 43.05
C ILE A 200 16.71 27.83 44.05
N LEU A 201 17.18 26.67 43.57
CA LEU A 201 17.59 25.53 44.39
C LEU A 201 18.98 25.73 45.05
N GLU A 202 19.85 26.58 44.51
CA GLU A 202 21.06 27.02 45.22
C GLU A 202 20.72 27.76 46.54
N ASP A 203 19.58 28.47 46.59
CA ASP A 203 19.14 29.29 47.73
C ASP A 203 18.12 28.61 48.66
N LYS A 204 17.60 27.43 48.31
CA LYS A 204 16.56 26.71 49.09
C LYS A 204 16.85 25.22 49.24
N LYS A 205 16.36 24.62 50.34
CA LYS A 205 16.37 23.16 50.48
C LYS A 205 15.44 22.53 49.44
N GLN A 206 15.97 21.59 48.68
CA GLN A 206 15.30 20.86 47.60
C GLN A 206 13.95 20.23 48.00
N GLU A 207 13.86 19.74 49.25
CA GLU A 207 12.60 19.24 49.83
C GLU A 207 11.50 20.30 49.91
N ASP A 208 11.84 21.56 50.17
CA ASP A 208 10.86 22.65 50.25
C ASP A 208 10.35 23.05 48.87
N PHE A 209 11.21 22.91 47.84
CA PHE A 209 10.83 23.15 46.45
C PHE A 209 9.84 22.09 45.94
N LEU A 210 10.11 20.80 46.20
CA LEU A 210 9.20 19.70 45.88
C LEU A 210 7.82 19.87 46.52
N LYS A 211 7.78 20.29 47.80
CA LYS A 211 6.52 20.58 48.50
C LYS A 211 5.71 21.70 47.82
N ILE A 212 6.38 22.73 47.32
CA ILE A 212 5.72 23.84 46.61
C ILE A 212 5.17 23.36 45.26
N LEU A 213 5.95 22.58 44.50
CA LEU A 213 5.50 21.99 43.24
C LEU A 213 4.28 21.10 43.43
N PHE A 214 4.31 20.21 44.43
CA PHE A 214 3.18 19.33 44.73
C PHE A 214 1.93 20.11 45.12
N LYS A 215 2.09 21.18 45.90
CA LYS A 215 1.00 22.07 46.28
C LYS A 215 0.38 22.78 45.06
N MET A 216 1.20 23.25 44.11
CA MET A 216 0.68 23.83 42.87
C MET A 216 -0.08 22.80 42.02
N VAL A 217 0.42 21.58 41.90
CA VAL A 217 -0.28 20.50 41.17
C VAL A 217 -1.62 20.17 41.83
N ASP A 218 -1.69 20.20 43.16
CA ASP A 218 -2.93 19.99 43.89
C ASP A 218 -3.97 21.09 43.66
N GLU A 219 -3.52 22.33 43.53
CA GLU A 219 -4.36 23.51 43.32
C GLU A 219 -4.88 23.64 41.86
N MET A 220 -4.27 22.95 40.90
CA MET A 220 -4.71 22.98 39.49
C MET A 220 -5.80 21.94 39.21
N GLU A 221 -6.72 22.19 38.26
CA GLU A 221 -7.68 21.17 37.80
C GLU A 221 -7.04 20.31 36.69
N LEU A 222 -6.37 19.24 37.09
CA LEU A 222 -5.68 18.29 36.20
C LEU A 222 -6.18 16.86 36.46
N GLU A 223 -6.37 16.06 35.41
CA GLU A 223 -6.80 14.66 35.53
C GLU A 223 -5.68 13.71 35.99
N ASP A 224 -4.41 14.05 35.71
CA ASP A 224 -3.23 13.18 35.91
C ASP A 224 -2.29 13.63 37.05
N LYS A 225 -2.82 14.28 38.11
CA LYS A 225 -2.02 14.87 39.20
C LYS A 225 -0.97 13.92 39.79
N ASP A 226 -1.33 12.67 40.06
CA ASP A 226 -0.45 11.70 40.70
C ASP A 226 0.74 11.30 39.80
N LYS A 227 0.53 11.21 38.49
CA LYS A 227 1.62 10.93 37.54
C LYS A 227 2.60 12.10 37.46
N ILE A 228 2.07 13.33 37.48
CA ILE A 228 2.87 14.56 37.42
C ILE A 228 3.72 14.72 38.69
N LYS A 229 3.14 14.44 39.87
CA LYS A 229 3.90 14.46 41.13
C LYS A 229 5.00 13.42 41.17
N LYS A 230 4.70 12.19 40.74
CA LYS A 230 5.69 11.11 40.67
C LYS A 230 6.84 11.47 39.73
N TYR A 231 6.54 12.07 38.58
CA TYR A 231 7.57 12.58 37.67
C TYR A 231 8.50 13.60 38.34
N PHE A 232 7.95 14.57 39.10
CA PHE A 232 8.78 15.55 39.82
C PHE A 232 9.61 14.92 40.94
N GLU A 233 9.09 13.91 41.64
CA GLU A 233 9.84 13.17 42.67
C GLU A 233 11.01 12.39 42.07
N ASP A 234 10.77 11.70 40.96
CA ASP A 234 11.82 10.93 40.25
C ASP A 234 12.91 11.85 39.67
N TYR A 235 12.54 13.07 39.27
CA TYR A 235 13.45 14.01 38.61
C TYR A 235 14.21 14.92 39.59
N TYR A 236 13.57 15.37 40.68
CA TYR A 236 14.13 16.32 41.64
C TYR A 236 14.31 15.74 43.06
N GLY A 237 14.00 14.48 43.32
CA GLY A 237 14.06 13.85 44.65
C GLY A 237 15.41 13.26 45.07
N ALA A 238 16.47 13.45 44.28
CA ALA A 238 17.83 12.96 44.55
C ALA A 238 18.66 13.92 45.42
#